data_AF-A0A2E7Z696-F1
#
_entry.id   AF-A0A2E7Z696-F1
#
_cell.length_a   1.000
_cell.length_b   1.000
_cell.length_c   1.000
_cell.angle_alpha   90.00
_cell.angle_beta   90.00
_cell.angle_gamma   90.00
#
_symmetry.space_group_name_H-M   'P 1'
#
loop_
_entity.id
_entity.type
_entity.pdbx_description
1 polymer ?
#
loop_
_entity_poly.entity_id
_entity_poly.type
_entity_poly.pdbx_seq_one_letter_code
_entity_poly.pdbx_strand_id
1 'polypeptide(L)'
;MPGCENAKRRFGPTPFKKNDPLAVVIGGGATGCGVARDLILRGFKVTLVEHDDLGSGTSSRFHGMLQSGARYAVTDTGFAAECMRERLNIANLAPQAVETCGGLFISLPDDPPEFADQFVSGCQNARIPIEEIDPAQVMSEEPEISRQVLRAFSVPDATVQSWRLVNLLADDVLARGGEILTRHRAIGIDVSTGRVRAVVVEGKGGKRHLPADIVVNAAGPWSAQVADLAGEKTNLELGKGSILVFSHRMVAKAINRCRPPTSHDIIVPTGTISLFGTTSEVVNDPSTTQVRPEEIQELLDNAEILLPNARSYRAFRAWAGVRPLYKPDNWPSDKPLSRRHSIVNHGDRGIDGFFTICGGSLTTHRSMAEDIGDQICTSLGLEVPCTTTTTPLSSGMKPLWRPAQNFHRIEHDKQFLAPVCECESVTHQDITHQIENCSIRCLHDLRRRLRIGFGPCQGTFCANRVAAMILRNDSQYDAVEDLEAFWCERLKGSKHTAWGQQARQILLSDIVYRETLGLRLDDSSALSGNSHEE
;
A
#
# COMPACT_ATOMS: atom_id res chain seq x y z
N MET A 1 24.96 -9.15 24.69
CA MET A 1 25.55 -7.88 25.20
C MET A 1 26.82 -7.58 24.40
N PRO A 2 27.25 -6.31 24.19
CA PRO A 2 26.66 -5.04 24.64
C PRO A 2 26.26 -4.10 23.46
N GLY A 3 25.39 -3.12 23.74
CA GLY A 3 25.15 -1.97 22.84
C GLY A 3 23.69 -1.65 22.46
N CYS A 4 22.71 -1.84 23.35
CA CYS A 4 21.32 -1.42 23.10
C CYS A 4 20.88 -0.20 23.93
N GLU A 5 21.80 0.51 24.60
CA GLU A 5 21.46 1.62 25.51
C GLU A 5 21.60 3.04 24.93
N ASN A 6 22.03 3.23 23.68
CA ASN A 6 22.28 4.59 23.14
C ASN A 6 21.29 5.14 22.11
N ALA A 7 20.13 4.51 21.88
CA ALA A 7 19.12 5.03 20.94
C ALA A 7 18.05 5.95 21.55
N LYS A 8 18.11 6.26 22.86
CA LYS A 8 17.09 7.10 23.54
C LYS A 8 17.40 8.60 23.58
N ARG A 9 18.36 9.13 22.80
CA ARG A 9 18.63 10.58 22.72
C ARG A 9 18.44 11.15 21.32
N ARG A 10 17.53 12.14 21.25
CA ARG A 10 17.35 13.23 20.26
C ARG A 10 16.35 13.04 19.11
N PHE A 11 15.08 12.80 19.42
CA PHE A 11 13.96 13.31 18.58
C PHE A 11 12.75 13.61 19.48
N GLY A 12 12.94 14.45 20.50
CA GLY A 12 11.77 15.07 21.14
C GLY A 12 11.13 16.06 20.15
N PRO A 13 9.80 16.24 20.13
CA PRO A 13 9.17 17.19 19.24
C PRO A 13 9.79 18.57 19.44
N THR A 14 10.26 19.20 18.36
CA THR A 14 10.62 20.61 18.40
C THR A 14 9.34 21.38 18.75
N PRO A 15 9.32 22.21 19.80
CA PRO A 15 8.10 22.92 20.16
C PRO A 15 7.70 23.81 18.99
N PHE A 16 6.48 23.65 18.48
CA PHE A 16 5.98 24.53 17.44
C PHE A 16 5.87 25.96 17.95
N LYS A 17 6.26 26.92 17.12
CA LYS A 17 6.12 28.34 17.41
C LYS A 17 4.69 28.79 17.17
N LYS A 18 4.33 29.95 17.73
CA LYS A 18 2.97 30.51 17.63
C LYS A 18 2.54 30.78 16.17
N ASN A 19 3.49 31.04 15.27
CA ASN A 19 3.24 31.43 13.88
C ASN A 19 3.63 30.36 12.84
N ASP A 20 3.86 29.12 13.26
CA ASP A 20 4.13 28.05 12.29
C ASP A 20 2.86 27.78 11.46
N PRO A 21 2.97 27.66 10.12
CA PRO A 21 1.81 27.47 9.25
C PRO A 21 1.04 26.18 9.59
N LEU A 22 -0.29 26.27 9.57
CA LEU A 22 -1.20 25.15 9.78
C LEU A 22 -1.47 24.44 8.45
N ALA A 23 -1.16 23.14 8.38
CA ALA A 23 -1.47 22.32 7.21
C ALA A 23 -2.44 21.19 7.57
N VAL A 24 -3.52 21.07 6.81
CA VAL A 24 -4.42 19.91 6.86
C VAL A 24 -4.24 19.09 5.60
N VAL A 25 -3.86 17.81 5.75
CA VAL A 25 -3.73 16.86 4.65
C VAL A 25 -4.92 15.90 4.69
N ILE A 26 -5.69 15.82 3.60
CA ILE A 26 -6.87 14.97 3.48
C ILE A 26 -6.52 13.72 2.67
N GLY A 27 -6.60 12.55 3.31
CA GLY A 27 -6.30 11.23 2.74
C GLY A 27 -5.06 10.57 3.37
N GLY A 28 -5.25 9.51 4.14
CA GLY A 28 -4.20 8.75 4.85
C GLY A 28 -3.58 7.60 4.04
N GLY A 29 -3.48 7.76 2.71
CA GLY A 29 -2.74 6.85 1.84
C GLY A 29 -1.23 7.15 1.82
N ALA A 30 -0.48 6.43 0.98
CA ALA A 30 0.97 6.65 0.82
C ALA A 30 1.30 8.11 0.44
N THR A 31 0.51 8.72 -0.45
CA THR A 31 0.68 10.13 -0.84
C THR A 31 0.48 11.07 0.35
N GLY A 32 -0.66 11.00 1.04
CA GLY A 32 -0.94 11.94 2.13
C GLY A 32 -0.03 11.73 3.35
N CYS A 33 0.34 10.50 3.71
CA CYS A 33 1.35 10.28 4.74
C CYS A 33 2.74 10.79 4.32
N GLY A 34 3.11 10.66 3.05
CA GLY A 34 4.34 11.25 2.50
C GLY A 34 4.33 12.78 2.59
N VAL A 35 3.24 13.42 2.15
CA VAL A 35 3.08 14.89 2.21
C VAL A 35 3.08 15.38 3.65
N ALA A 36 2.32 14.75 4.54
CA ALA A 36 2.28 15.11 5.96
C ALA A 36 3.69 15.04 6.59
N ARG A 37 4.46 14.00 6.24
CA ARG A 37 5.85 13.86 6.67
C ARG A 37 6.76 14.94 6.10
N ASP A 38 6.64 15.28 4.83
CA ASP A 38 7.45 16.33 4.22
C ASP A 38 7.16 17.69 4.88
N LEU A 39 5.88 18.07 4.99
CA LEU A 39 5.48 19.33 5.60
C LEU A 39 5.90 19.46 7.06
N ILE A 40 5.79 18.41 7.87
CA ILE A 40 6.23 18.50 9.28
C ILE A 40 7.76 18.64 9.39
N LEU A 41 8.54 18.05 8.47
CA LEU A 41 9.98 18.25 8.40
C LEU A 41 10.36 19.68 7.96
N ARG A 42 9.48 20.36 7.22
CA ARG A 42 9.62 21.77 6.86
C ARG A 42 9.11 22.74 7.92
N GLY A 43 8.61 22.24 9.05
CA GLY A 43 8.20 23.05 10.21
C GLY A 43 6.72 23.42 10.24
N PHE A 44 5.87 22.77 9.44
CA PHE A 44 4.42 22.99 9.49
C PHE A 44 3.80 22.25 10.68
N LYS A 45 2.74 22.83 11.26
CA LYS A 45 1.84 22.11 12.16
C LYS A 45 0.86 21.30 11.32
N VAL A 46 1.06 19.99 11.26
CA VAL A 46 0.32 19.11 10.35
C VAL A 46 -0.78 18.35 11.08
N THR A 47 -1.99 18.36 10.51
CA THR A 47 -3.06 17.41 10.82
C THR A 47 -3.38 16.57 9.58
N LEU A 48 -3.21 15.25 9.66
CA LEU A 48 -3.62 14.30 8.62
C LEU A 48 -5.02 13.76 8.95
N VAL A 49 -5.93 13.77 7.99
CA VAL A 49 -7.32 13.31 8.14
C VAL A 49 -7.58 12.13 7.20
N GLU A 50 -8.08 11.03 7.73
CA GLU A 50 -8.40 9.81 6.99
C GLU A 50 -9.80 9.30 7.38
N HIS A 51 -10.65 9.08 6.38
CA HIS A 51 -12.06 8.71 6.58
C HIS A 51 -12.26 7.30 7.16
N ASP A 52 -11.29 6.40 6.98
CA ASP A 52 -11.29 5.04 7.51
C ASP A 52 -9.96 4.76 8.22
N ASP A 53 -9.23 3.71 7.85
CA ASP A 53 -7.90 3.39 8.36
C ASP A 53 -6.79 3.82 7.38
N LEU A 54 -5.58 4.02 7.91
CA LEU A 54 -4.42 4.40 7.10
C LEU A 54 -4.15 3.34 6.01
N GLY A 55 -4.06 3.81 4.76
CA GLY A 55 -3.82 2.96 3.59
C GLY A 55 -5.00 2.08 3.16
N SER A 56 -6.20 2.24 3.73
CA SER A 56 -7.42 1.47 3.42
C SER A 56 -7.87 1.55 1.95
N GLY A 57 -7.55 2.66 1.27
CA GLY A 57 -7.81 2.88 -0.14
C GLY A 57 -6.81 2.19 -1.09
N THR A 58 -6.51 2.84 -2.22
CA THR A 58 -5.67 2.28 -3.29
C THR A 58 -4.27 1.85 -2.84
N SER A 59 -3.71 2.51 -1.82
CA SER A 59 -2.36 2.19 -1.31
C SER A 59 -2.20 0.76 -0.78
N SER A 60 -3.28 0.06 -0.44
CA SER A 60 -3.25 -1.37 -0.05
C SER A 60 -3.74 -2.32 -1.15
N ARG A 61 -4.15 -1.81 -2.31
CA ARG A 61 -4.84 -2.57 -3.37
C ARG A 61 -4.05 -2.56 -4.68
N PHE A 62 -2.87 -3.15 -4.63
CA PHE A 62 -1.93 -3.26 -5.75
C PHE A 62 -1.15 -4.59 -5.67
N HIS A 63 -0.28 -4.85 -6.64
CA HIS A 63 0.47 -6.11 -6.75
C HIS A 63 1.63 -6.22 -5.74
N GLY A 64 1.91 -5.21 -4.91
CA GLY A 64 2.94 -5.29 -3.87
C GLY A 64 4.37 -4.98 -4.34
N MET A 65 4.57 -4.57 -5.59
CA MET A 65 5.91 -4.30 -6.14
C MET A 65 6.38 -2.88 -5.81
N LEU A 66 7.65 -2.76 -5.43
CA LEU A 66 8.44 -1.54 -5.44
C LEU A 66 9.28 -1.55 -6.73
N GLN A 67 8.67 -1.08 -7.80
CA GLN A 67 9.22 -1.18 -9.16
C GLN A 67 10.43 -0.26 -9.38
N SER A 68 11.40 -0.75 -10.15
CA SER A 68 12.53 0.02 -10.70
C SER A 68 12.11 1.03 -11.76
N GLY A 69 10.91 0.89 -12.31
CA GLY A 69 10.42 1.68 -13.45
C GLY A 69 10.70 1.05 -14.81
N ALA A 70 11.39 -0.09 -14.87
CA ALA A 70 11.78 -0.76 -16.12
C ALA A 70 10.60 -0.96 -17.09
N ARG A 71 9.43 -1.30 -16.54
CA ARG A 71 8.16 -1.42 -17.28
C ARG A 71 7.84 -0.21 -18.16
N TYR A 72 8.18 0.99 -17.73
CA TYR A 72 7.89 2.24 -18.43
C TYR A 72 9.10 2.81 -19.16
N ALA A 73 10.23 2.10 -19.21
CA ALA A 73 11.48 2.64 -19.72
C ALA A 73 11.40 3.05 -21.20
N VAL A 74 10.55 2.36 -21.98
CA VAL A 74 10.26 2.68 -23.40
C VAL A 74 9.20 3.79 -23.54
N THR A 75 8.16 3.77 -22.71
CA THR A 75 6.97 4.63 -22.89
C THR A 75 7.07 5.98 -22.17
N ASP A 76 7.76 6.06 -21.04
CA ASP A 76 8.04 7.29 -20.28
C ASP A 76 9.36 7.14 -19.51
N THR A 77 10.47 7.34 -20.23
CA THR A 77 11.83 7.18 -19.68
C THR A 77 12.08 8.05 -18.44
N GLY A 78 11.49 9.25 -18.36
CA GLY A 78 11.70 10.11 -17.20
C GLY A 78 10.94 9.62 -15.96
N PHE A 79 9.73 9.08 -16.11
CA PHE A 79 9.02 8.42 -15.01
C PHE A 79 9.72 7.13 -14.58
N ALA A 80 10.28 6.38 -15.55
CA ALA A 80 11.09 5.21 -15.26
C ALA A 80 12.34 5.58 -14.42
N ALA A 81 13.06 6.64 -14.81
CA ALA A 81 14.20 7.14 -14.05
C ALA A 81 13.82 7.64 -12.65
N GLU A 82 12.66 8.30 -12.52
CA GLU A 82 12.11 8.70 -11.21
C GLU A 82 11.84 7.49 -10.32
N CYS A 83 11.15 6.47 -10.84
CA CYS A 83 10.88 5.23 -10.12
C CYS A 83 12.16 4.55 -9.64
N MET A 84 13.21 4.52 -10.47
CA MET A 84 14.48 3.89 -10.09
C MET A 84 15.13 4.58 -8.90
N ARG A 85 15.19 5.92 -8.91
CA ARG A 85 15.70 6.72 -7.79
C ARG A 85 14.89 6.48 -6.53
N GLU A 86 13.57 6.54 -6.64
CA GLU A 86 12.68 6.41 -5.48
C GLU A 86 12.63 4.99 -4.92
N ARG A 87 12.75 3.95 -5.75
CA ARG A 87 12.90 2.56 -5.30
C ARG A 87 14.13 2.40 -4.40
N LEU A 88 15.25 3.04 -4.72
CA LEU A 88 16.44 3.05 -3.86
C LEU A 88 16.21 3.86 -2.58
N ASN A 89 15.61 5.05 -2.70
CA ASN A 89 15.31 5.91 -1.56
C ASN A 89 14.39 5.22 -0.55
N ILE A 90 13.31 4.57 -1.01
CA ILE A 90 12.36 3.86 -0.15
C ILE A 90 13.00 2.63 0.48
N ALA A 91 13.82 1.87 -0.27
CA ALA A 91 14.54 0.72 0.29
C ALA A 91 15.51 1.13 1.41
N ASN A 92 16.12 2.32 1.30
CA ASN A 92 16.99 2.88 2.33
C ASN A 92 16.22 3.50 3.50
N LEU A 93 15.12 4.20 3.21
CA LEU A 93 14.31 4.91 4.21
C LEU A 93 13.51 3.93 5.09
N ALA A 94 12.93 2.89 4.47
CA ALA A 94 12.06 1.92 5.13
C ALA A 94 12.46 0.46 4.77
N PRO A 95 13.70 0.03 5.06
CA PRO A 95 14.19 -1.32 4.74
C PRO A 95 13.38 -2.45 5.38
N GLN A 96 12.62 -2.14 6.43
CA GLN A 96 11.72 -3.06 7.11
C GLN A 96 10.40 -3.30 6.37
N ALA A 97 10.00 -2.39 5.47
CA ALA A 97 8.84 -2.53 4.60
C ALA A 97 9.19 -3.12 3.23
N VAL A 98 10.48 -3.24 2.89
CA VAL A 98 10.95 -3.63 1.55
C VAL A 98 11.65 -4.98 1.58
N GLU A 99 11.32 -5.82 0.62
CA GLU A 99 12.03 -7.06 0.31
C GLU A 99 12.74 -6.91 -1.05
N THR A 100 14.07 -6.93 -1.04
CA THR A 100 14.88 -6.79 -2.25
C THR A 100 15.01 -8.13 -2.99
N CYS A 101 13.89 -8.60 -3.57
CA CYS A 101 13.84 -9.87 -4.27
C CYS A 101 14.42 -9.83 -5.70
N GLY A 102 14.62 -8.64 -6.28
CA GLY A 102 14.97 -8.50 -7.70
C GLY A 102 13.74 -8.66 -8.62
N GLY A 103 13.93 -8.32 -9.89
CA GLY A 103 12.92 -8.43 -10.94
C GLY A 103 13.45 -9.15 -12.17
N LEU A 104 12.55 -9.82 -12.88
CA LEU A 104 12.77 -10.42 -14.19
C LEU A 104 11.74 -9.92 -15.18
N PHE A 105 12.20 -9.52 -16.37
CA PHE A 105 11.37 -9.25 -17.53
C PHE A 105 11.61 -10.35 -18.55
N ILE A 106 10.57 -11.13 -18.90
CA ILE A 106 10.68 -12.26 -19.82
C ILE A 106 9.85 -12.06 -21.08
N SER A 107 10.43 -12.34 -22.24
CA SER A 107 9.72 -12.38 -23.52
C SER A 107 9.23 -13.79 -23.80
N LEU A 108 7.97 -13.91 -24.25
CA LEU A 108 7.36 -15.16 -24.71
C LEU A 108 7.01 -15.06 -26.20
N PRO A 109 6.68 -16.18 -26.89
CA PRO A 109 6.47 -16.19 -28.35
C PRO A 109 5.40 -15.23 -28.87
N ASP A 110 4.39 -14.93 -28.05
CA ASP A 110 3.29 -14.03 -28.42
C ASP A 110 3.62 -12.54 -28.17
N ASP A 111 4.83 -12.22 -27.69
CA ASP A 111 5.28 -10.84 -27.48
C ASP A 111 5.90 -10.24 -28.75
N PRO A 112 5.80 -8.91 -28.96
CA PRO A 112 6.49 -8.25 -30.06
C PRO A 112 8.01 -8.44 -29.95
N PRO A 113 8.68 -9.11 -30.92
CA PRO A 113 10.09 -9.50 -30.79
C PRO A 113 11.03 -8.29 -30.69
N GLU A 114 10.69 -7.19 -31.34
CA GLU A 114 11.45 -5.94 -31.33
C GLU A 114 11.40 -5.19 -29.99
N PHE A 115 10.42 -5.48 -29.14
CA PHE A 115 10.25 -4.75 -27.88
C PHE A 115 11.40 -5.01 -26.90
N ALA A 116 11.99 -6.21 -26.91
CA ALA A 116 13.10 -6.53 -26.01
C ALA A 116 14.32 -5.63 -26.23
N ASP A 117 14.65 -5.29 -27.48
CA ASP A 117 15.76 -4.39 -27.78
C ASP A 117 15.44 -2.93 -27.42
N GLN A 118 14.18 -2.52 -27.63
CA GLN A 118 13.69 -1.21 -27.18
C GLN A 118 13.74 -1.12 -25.65
N PHE A 119 13.36 -2.19 -24.94
CA PHE A 119 13.36 -2.28 -23.49
C PHE A 119 14.76 -2.14 -22.92
N VAL A 120 15.76 -2.81 -23.49
CA VAL A 120 17.17 -2.65 -23.11
C VAL A 120 17.63 -1.21 -23.29
N SER A 121 17.37 -0.63 -24.47
CA SER A 121 17.72 0.75 -24.78
C SER A 121 17.03 1.76 -23.84
N GLY A 122 15.75 1.53 -23.54
CA GLY A 122 14.95 2.34 -22.63
C GLY A 122 15.50 2.28 -21.20
N CYS A 123 15.86 1.09 -20.71
CA CYS A 123 16.44 0.92 -19.37
C CYS A 123 17.79 1.64 -19.26
N GLN A 124 18.65 1.54 -20.28
CA GLN A 124 19.92 2.28 -20.33
C GLN A 124 19.69 3.79 -20.29
N ASN A 125 18.75 4.31 -21.09
CA ASN A 125 18.39 5.73 -21.10
C ASN A 125 17.83 6.20 -19.75
N ALA A 126 17.03 5.37 -19.08
CA ALA A 126 16.49 5.64 -17.75
C ALA A 126 17.51 5.40 -16.61
N ARG A 127 18.73 4.93 -16.93
CA ARG A 127 19.78 4.53 -15.97
C ARG A 127 19.33 3.45 -14.99
N ILE A 128 18.51 2.52 -15.48
CA ILE A 128 18.09 1.33 -14.75
C ILE A 128 19.11 0.21 -15.00
N PRO A 129 19.75 -0.35 -13.95
CA PRO A 129 20.59 -1.53 -14.10
C PRO A 129 19.81 -2.66 -14.77
N ILE A 130 20.37 -3.21 -15.84
CA ILE A 130 19.76 -4.29 -16.62
C ILE A 130 20.84 -5.27 -17.06
N GLU A 131 20.53 -6.56 -16.96
CA GLU A 131 21.38 -7.66 -17.42
C GLU A 131 20.52 -8.68 -18.16
N GLU A 132 20.90 -9.05 -19.38
CA GLU A 132 20.27 -10.17 -20.09
C GLU A 132 20.79 -11.48 -19.53
N ILE A 133 19.88 -12.38 -19.13
CA ILE A 133 20.18 -13.66 -18.50
C ILE A 133 19.75 -14.79 -19.45
N ASP A 134 20.51 -15.87 -19.46
CA ASP A 134 20.15 -17.10 -20.17
C ASP A 134 18.77 -17.61 -19.71
N PRO A 135 17.78 -17.77 -20.62
CA PRO A 135 16.49 -18.38 -20.31
C PRO A 135 16.59 -19.73 -19.59
N ALA A 136 17.60 -20.55 -19.87
CA ALA A 136 17.80 -21.84 -19.21
C ALA A 136 18.14 -21.67 -17.72
N GLN A 137 18.96 -20.66 -17.38
CA GLN A 137 19.23 -20.30 -15.99
C GLN A 137 17.96 -19.81 -15.29
N VAL A 138 17.21 -18.92 -15.95
CA VAL A 138 15.96 -18.37 -15.38
C VAL A 138 14.94 -19.47 -15.10
N MET A 139 14.76 -20.42 -16.02
CA MET A 139 13.88 -21.57 -15.85
C MET A 139 14.34 -22.59 -14.78
N SER A 140 15.62 -22.55 -14.39
CA SER A 140 16.18 -23.33 -13.30
C SER A 140 15.93 -22.65 -11.95
N GLU A 141 16.13 -21.33 -11.89
CA GLU A 141 15.91 -20.50 -10.70
C GLU A 141 14.42 -20.32 -10.36
N GLU A 142 13.57 -20.23 -11.37
CA GLU A 142 12.12 -19.98 -11.25
C GLU A 142 11.34 -21.12 -11.92
N PRO A 143 11.22 -22.31 -11.29
CA PRO A 143 10.76 -23.52 -11.96
C PRO A 143 9.29 -23.49 -12.41
N GLU A 144 8.47 -22.61 -11.83
CA GLU A 144 7.05 -22.47 -12.14
C GLU A 144 6.76 -21.63 -13.39
N ILE A 145 7.75 -20.91 -13.92
CA ILE A 145 7.53 -20.05 -15.10
C ILE A 145 7.36 -20.89 -16.37
N SER A 146 6.79 -20.27 -17.40
CA SER A 146 6.68 -20.84 -18.74
C SER A 146 8.02 -21.35 -19.28
N ARG A 147 8.01 -22.52 -19.94
CA ARG A 147 9.20 -23.09 -20.58
C ARG A 147 9.51 -22.51 -21.96
N GLN A 148 8.74 -21.51 -22.38
CA GLN A 148 8.84 -20.85 -23.69
C GLN A 148 9.54 -19.49 -23.61
N VAL A 149 10.32 -19.22 -22.56
CA VAL A 149 11.07 -17.96 -22.41
C VAL A 149 12.07 -17.83 -23.55
N LEU A 150 11.92 -16.77 -24.36
CA LEU A 150 12.81 -16.46 -25.47
C LEU A 150 14.00 -15.60 -25.03
N ARG A 151 13.73 -14.59 -24.20
CA ARG A 151 14.72 -13.66 -23.64
C ARG A 151 14.33 -13.32 -22.22
N ALA A 152 15.31 -13.05 -21.36
CA ALA A 152 15.08 -12.69 -19.98
C ALA A 152 16.04 -11.59 -19.52
N PHE A 153 15.54 -10.63 -18.74
CA PHE A 153 16.33 -9.50 -18.27
C PHE A 153 16.13 -9.31 -16.78
N SER A 154 17.24 -9.28 -16.03
CA SER A 154 17.24 -8.92 -14.62
C SER A 154 17.26 -7.42 -14.44
N VAL A 155 16.40 -6.93 -13.55
CA VAL A 155 16.32 -5.53 -13.14
C VAL A 155 16.20 -5.44 -11.62
N PRO A 156 16.59 -4.32 -10.99
CA PRO A 156 16.50 -4.18 -9.55
C PRO A 156 15.06 -3.80 -9.15
N ASP A 157 14.09 -4.68 -9.36
CA ASP A 157 12.78 -4.58 -8.70
C ASP A 157 12.85 -5.09 -7.25
N ALA A 158 11.85 -4.75 -6.46
CA ALA A 158 11.68 -5.19 -5.09
C ALA A 158 10.18 -5.32 -4.80
N THR A 159 9.83 -5.80 -3.62
CA THR A 159 8.47 -5.76 -3.13
C THR A 159 8.38 -4.91 -1.87
N VAL A 160 7.19 -4.37 -1.63
CA VAL A 160 6.92 -3.47 -0.52
C VAL A 160 5.61 -3.83 0.17
N GLN A 161 5.68 -3.93 1.49
CA GLN A 161 4.53 -4.03 2.37
C GLN A 161 3.98 -2.63 2.60
N SER A 162 3.03 -2.21 1.77
CA SER A 162 2.55 -0.82 1.75
C SER A 162 1.96 -0.37 3.07
N TRP A 163 1.20 -1.22 3.76
CA TRP A 163 0.65 -0.90 5.08
C TRP A 163 1.77 -0.56 6.07
N ARG A 164 2.88 -1.30 6.03
CA ARG A 164 4.03 -1.04 6.89
C ARG A 164 4.69 0.28 6.54
N LEU A 165 4.89 0.56 5.25
CA LEU A 165 5.41 1.85 4.79
C LEU A 165 4.53 3.02 5.27
N VAL A 166 3.22 2.94 5.03
CA VAL A 166 2.26 3.98 5.43
C VAL A 166 2.27 4.20 6.95
N ASN A 167 2.26 3.13 7.74
CA ASN A 167 2.29 3.24 9.20
C ASN A 167 3.61 3.84 9.70
N LEU A 168 4.75 3.49 9.11
CA LEU A 168 6.04 4.09 9.50
C LEU A 168 6.10 5.60 9.19
N LEU A 169 5.52 6.04 8.08
CA LEU A 169 5.40 7.46 7.75
C LEU A 169 4.49 8.18 8.76
N ALA A 170 3.35 7.58 9.10
CA ALA A 170 2.41 8.11 10.09
C ALA A 170 3.03 8.19 11.49
N ASP A 171 3.75 7.15 11.92
CA ASP A 171 4.46 7.13 13.20
C ASP A 171 5.54 8.23 13.26
N ASP A 172 6.21 8.52 12.14
CA ASP A 172 7.19 9.61 12.06
C ASP A 172 6.52 11.00 12.16
N VAL A 173 5.33 11.18 11.57
CA VAL A 173 4.52 12.40 11.75
C VAL A 173 4.12 12.58 13.22
N LEU A 174 3.59 11.54 13.86
CA LEU A 174 3.19 11.58 15.27
C LEU A 174 4.38 11.86 16.20
N ALA A 175 5.52 11.19 15.97
CA ALA A 175 6.74 11.39 16.77
C ALA A 175 7.29 12.82 16.68
N ARG A 176 6.98 13.54 15.60
CA ARG A 176 7.36 14.94 15.38
C ARG A 176 6.30 15.95 15.84
N GLY A 177 5.22 15.47 16.46
CA GLY A 177 4.17 16.31 17.04
C GLY A 177 2.99 16.62 16.10
N GLY A 178 2.90 15.96 14.95
CA GLY A 178 1.73 16.06 14.07
C GLY A 178 0.51 15.32 14.67
N GLU A 179 -0.68 15.69 14.23
CA GLU A 179 -1.94 15.01 14.59
C GLU A 179 -2.39 14.11 13.43
N ILE A 180 -2.92 12.93 13.75
CA ILE A 180 -3.53 12.02 12.76
C ILE A 180 -4.93 11.64 13.25
N LEU A 181 -5.93 11.93 12.41
CA LEU A 181 -7.34 11.64 12.64
C LEU A 181 -7.81 10.58 11.66
N THR A 182 -7.71 9.31 12.06
CA THR A 182 -8.36 8.19 11.34
C THR A 182 -9.83 8.12 11.70
N ARG A 183 -10.65 7.49 10.85
CA ARG A 183 -12.12 7.43 10.98
C ARG A 183 -12.77 8.81 11.11
N HIS A 184 -12.19 9.81 10.45
CA HIS A 184 -12.71 11.17 10.35
C HIS A 184 -12.82 11.56 8.88
N ARG A 185 -14.04 11.86 8.43
CA ARG A 185 -14.30 12.26 7.03
C ARG A 185 -14.26 13.78 6.94
N ALA A 186 -13.52 14.33 5.96
CA ALA A 186 -13.67 15.73 5.60
C ALA A 186 -15.03 15.94 4.91
N ILE A 187 -15.83 16.87 5.43
CA ILE A 187 -17.20 17.15 4.96
C ILE A 187 -17.39 18.59 4.50
N GLY A 188 -16.35 19.42 4.61
CA GLY A 188 -16.36 20.80 4.10
C GLY A 188 -14.98 21.45 4.18
N ILE A 189 -14.70 22.37 3.27
CA ILE A 189 -13.50 23.22 3.30
C ILE A 189 -13.99 24.67 3.36
N ASP A 190 -13.69 25.36 4.45
CA ASP A 190 -14.08 26.75 4.63
C ASP A 190 -13.13 27.66 3.84
N VAL A 191 -13.69 28.37 2.86
CA VAL A 191 -13.00 29.34 2.01
C VAL A 191 -13.58 30.72 2.27
N SER A 192 -12.75 31.62 2.77
CA SER A 192 -13.13 33.01 3.05
C SER A 192 -12.19 33.96 2.33
N THR A 193 -12.76 34.94 1.62
CA THR A 193 -12.03 35.93 0.81
C THR A 193 -11.03 35.28 -0.16
N GLY A 194 -11.42 34.18 -0.81
CA GLY A 194 -10.56 33.46 -1.77
C GLY A 194 -9.40 32.69 -1.14
N ARG A 195 -9.48 32.32 0.15
CA ARG A 195 -8.43 31.57 0.85
C ARG A 195 -9.02 30.53 1.81
N VAL A 196 -8.40 29.35 1.89
CA VAL A 196 -8.77 28.34 2.90
C VAL A 196 -8.54 28.85 4.32
N ARG A 197 -9.46 28.53 5.23
CA ARG A 197 -9.37 28.91 6.66
C ARG A 197 -9.48 27.72 7.59
N ALA A 198 -10.26 26.72 7.21
CA ALA A 198 -10.45 25.52 8.00
C ALA A 198 -10.94 24.34 7.15
N VAL A 199 -10.77 23.14 7.69
CA VAL A 199 -11.44 21.93 7.20
C VAL A 199 -12.42 21.48 8.26
N VAL A 200 -13.66 21.19 7.85
CA VAL A 200 -14.68 20.59 8.71
C VAL A 200 -14.61 19.08 8.56
N VAL A 201 -14.39 18.39 9.67
CA VAL A 201 -14.30 16.92 9.71
C VAL A 201 -15.36 16.34 10.62
N GLU A 202 -15.84 15.14 10.30
CA GLU A 202 -16.84 14.42 11.08
C GLU A 202 -16.32 13.02 11.45
N GLY A 203 -16.44 12.67 12.73
CA GLY A 203 -16.15 11.34 13.26
C GLY A 203 -17.18 10.95 14.32
N LYS A 204 -16.94 9.85 15.06
CA LYS A 204 -17.88 9.34 16.08
C LYS A 204 -18.24 10.38 17.17
N GLY A 205 -17.32 11.31 17.46
CA GLY A 205 -17.53 12.40 18.42
C GLY A 205 -18.26 13.63 17.87
N GLY A 206 -18.75 13.58 16.62
CA GLY A 206 -19.37 14.70 15.93
C GLY A 206 -18.39 15.51 15.06
N LYS A 207 -18.78 16.76 14.76
CA LYS A 207 -18.04 17.65 13.86
C LYS A 207 -16.92 18.40 14.59
N ARG A 208 -15.78 18.56 13.94
CA ARG A 208 -14.64 19.38 14.37
C ARG A 208 -14.24 20.34 13.25
N HIS A 209 -13.89 21.57 13.63
CA HIS A 209 -13.30 22.55 12.73
C HIS A 209 -11.78 22.57 12.96
N LEU A 210 -11.02 22.28 11.93
CA LEU A 210 -9.56 22.26 11.94
C LEU A 210 -9.05 23.51 11.23
N PRO A 211 -8.50 24.52 11.94
CA PRO A 211 -7.92 25.69 11.29
C PRO A 211 -6.77 25.29 10.36
N ALA A 212 -6.68 25.94 9.20
CA ALA A 212 -5.71 25.62 8.16
C ALA A 212 -5.29 26.87 7.40
N ASP A 213 -3.98 27.05 7.21
CA ASP A 213 -3.40 28.00 6.25
C ASP A 213 -3.21 27.33 4.88
N ILE A 214 -2.95 26.01 4.89
CA ILE A 214 -2.79 25.15 3.73
C ILE A 214 -3.69 23.92 3.88
N VAL A 215 -4.40 23.57 2.83
CA VAL A 215 -5.15 22.31 2.71
C VAL A 215 -4.61 21.53 1.50
N VAL A 216 -4.18 20.30 1.74
CA VAL A 216 -3.74 19.38 0.69
C VAL A 216 -4.77 18.25 0.53
N ASN A 217 -5.41 18.21 -0.63
CA ASN A 217 -6.21 17.08 -1.08
C ASN A 217 -5.31 16.00 -1.67
N ALA A 218 -5.07 14.94 -0.89
CA ALA A 218 -4.34 13.74 -1.26
C ALA A 218 -5.25 12.49 -1.19
N ALA A 219 -6.54 12.67 -1.46
CA ALA A 219 -7.58 11.64 -1.30
C ALA A 219 -7.63 10.58 -2.42
N GLY A 220 -6.64 10.56 -3.32
CA GLY A 220 -6.53 9.56 -4.37
C GLY A 220 -7.75 9.56 -5.31
N PRO A 221 -8.44 8.42 -5.51
CA PRO A 221 -9.61 8.38 -6.40
C PRO A 221 -10.80 9.22 -5.88
N TRP A 222 -10.80 9.62 -4.60
CA TRP A 222 -11.79 10.56 -4.04
C TRP A 222 -11.41 12.05 -4.19
N SER A 223 -10.27 12.37 -4.82
CA SER A 223 -9.81 13.76 -4.89
C SER A 223 -10.76 14.70 -5.62
N ALA A 224 -11.54 14.22 -6.60
CA ALA A 224 -12.60 15.03 -7.22
C ALA A 224 -13.69 15.43 -6.21
N GLN A 225 -14.12 14.50 -5.36
CA GLN A 225 -15.13 14.75 -4.33
C GLN A 225 -14.61 15.70 -3.25
N VAL A 226 -13.33 15.59 -2.87
CA VAL A 226 -12.72 16.50 -1.89
C VAL A 226 -12.52 17.92 -2.46
N ALA A 227 -12.20 18.04 -3.76
CA ALA A 227 -12.13 19.36 -4.41
C ALA A 227 -13.49 20.07 -4.42
N ASP A 228 -14.57 19.33 -4.62
CA ASP A 228 -15.94 19.85 -4.61
C ASP A 228 -16.35 20.45 -3.26
N LEU A 229 -15.77 19.96 -2.15
CA LEU A 229 -15.97 20.54 -0.80
C LEU A 229 -15.48 21.98 -0.67
N ALA A 230 -14.60 22.44 -1.57
CA ALA A 230 -14.15 23.83 -1.68
C ALA A 230 -14.80 24.57 -2.86
N GLY A 231 -15.75 23.95 -3.58
CA GLY A 231 -16.37 24.50 -4.78
C GLY A 231 -15.53 24.35 -6.06
N GLU A 232 -14.49 23.51 -6.05
CA GLU A 232 -13.58 23.29 -7.18
C GLU A 232 -13.84 21.98 -7.91
N LYS A 233 -13.48 21.93 -9.20
CA LYS A 233 -13.58 20.72 -10.02
C LYS A 233 -12.21 20.17 -10.37
N THR A 234 -12.04 18.87 -10.12
CA THR A 234 -10.84 18.11 -10.53
C THR A 234 -11.26 16.94 -11.40
N ASN A 235 -10.76 16.91 -12.63
CA ASN A 235 -11.08 15.86 -13.61
C ASN A 235 -10.14 14.66 -13.44
N LEU A 236 -10.73 13.50 -13.14
CA LEU A 236 -10.02 12.24 -12.96
C LEU A 236 -10.59 11.17 -13.88
N GLU A 237 -9.72 10.34 -14.43
CA GLU A 237 -10.08 9.04 -15.00
C GLU A 237 -9.75 7.95 -13.97
N LEU A 238 -10.74 7.12 -13.67
CA LEU A 238 -10.65 6.12 -12.62
C LEU A 238 -10.48 4.74 -13.25
N GLY A 239 -9.31 4.12 -13.04
CA GLY A 239 -9.00 2.79 -13.54
C GLY A 239 -9.05 1.73 -12.44
N LYS A 240 -10.07 0.88 -12.43
CA LYS A 240 -10.14 -0.32 -11.58
C LYS A 240 -9.17 -1.38 -12.08
N GLY A 241 -8.49 -2.06 -11.15
CA GLY A 241 -7.77 -3.29 -11.48
C GLY A 241 -7.79 -4.28 -10.32
N SER A 242 -8.00 -5.54 -10.70
CA SER A 242 -8.11 -6.68 -9.78
C SER A 242 -6.80 -7.45 -9.70
N ILE A 243 -6.56 -8.07 -8.56
CA ILE A 243 -5.40 -8.91 -8.23
C ILE A 243 -5.90 -10.23 -7.66
N LEU A 244 -5.28 -11.33 -8.07
CA LEU A 244 -5.49 -12.66 -7.51
C LEU A 244 -4.32 -13.05 -6.62
N VAL A 245 -4.60 -13.71 -5.50
CA VAL A 245 -3.60 -14.05 -4.48
C VAL A 245 -3.54 -15.55 -4.28
N PHE A 246 -2.36 -16.11 -4.50
CA PHE A 246 -2.05 -17.52 -4.35
C PHE A 246 -1.44 -17.82 -3.00
N SER A 247 -1.82 -18.96 -2.42
CA SER A 247 -1.43 -19.38 -1.07
C SER A 247 0.05 -19.74 -0.91
N HIS A 248 0.81 -19.74 -2.01
CA HIS A 248 2.22 -20.10 -2.04
C HIS A 248 3.01 -19.02 -2.77
N ARG A 249 4.26 -18.86 -2.36
CA ARG A 249 5.27 -18.11 -3.09
C ARG A 249 5.75 -18.97 -4.26
N MET A 250 5.19 -18.74 -5.43
CA MET A 250 5.47 -19.52 -6.65
C MET A 250 6.75 -19.05 -7.36
N VAL A 251 7.21 -17.83 -7.06
CA VAL A 251 8.39 -17.20 -7.67
C VAL A 251 9.28 -16.56 -6.59
N ALA A 252 10.59 -16.54 -6.81
CA ALA A 252 11.53 -15.90 -5.89
C ALA A 252 11.65 -14.39 -6.19
N LYS A 253 11.66 -14.00 -7.46
CA LYS A 253 11.76 -12.63 -8.00
C LYS A 253 10.39 -12.12 -8.45
N ALA A 254 10.23 -10.80 -8.62
CA ALA A 254 9.06 -10.24 -9.29
C ALA A 254 9.20 -10.47 -10.80
N ILE A 255 8.21 -11.08 -11.45
CA ILE A 255 8.30 -11.43 -12.88
C ILE A 255 7.29 -10.62 -13.67
N ASN A 256 7.77 -9.98 -14.72
CA ASN A 256 7.01 -9.18 -15.67
C ASN A 256 7.17 -9.76 -17.09
N ARG A 257 6.16 -9.60 -17.95
CA ARG A 257 6.37 -9.77 -19.40
C ARG A 257 7.17 -8.60 -19.97
N CYS A 258 8.16 -8.89 -20.81
CA CYS A 258 8.93 -7.90 -21.56
C CYS A 258 8.18 -7.50 -22.83
N ARG A 259 7.13 -6.69 -22.66
CA ARG A 259 6.24 -6.19 -23.72
C ARG A 259 5.70 -4.80 -23.37
N PRO A 260 5.07 -4.06 -24.30
CA PRO A 260 4.40 -2.80 -23.98
C PRO A 260 3.43 -2.96 -22.78
N PRO A 261 3.39 -2.02 -21.82
CA PRO A 261 2.59 -2.16 -20.60
C PRO A 261 1.11 -2.44 -20.90
N THR A 262 0.57 -3.53 -20.35
CA THR A 262 -0.82 -3.94 -20.52
C THR A 262 -1.36 -4.62 -19.24
N SER A 263 -2.45 -5.37 -19.33
CA SER A 263 -2.98 -6.18 -18.22
C SER A 263 -2.36 -7.58 -18.18
N HIS A 264 -2.52 -8.25 -17.03
CA HIS A 264 -2.22 -9.67 -16.82
C HIS A 264 -0.78 -10.11 -17.10
N ASP A 265 0.20 -9.29 -16.71
CA ASP A 265 1.59 -9.49 -17.09
C ASP A 265 2.57 -9.54 -15.91
N ILE A 266 2.09 -9.52 -14.66
CA ILE A 266 2.95 -9.44 -13.47
C ILE A 266 2.57 -10.50 -12.43
N ILE A 267 3.57 -11.25 -11.97
CA ILE A 267 3.53 -11.98 -10.70
C ILE A 267 4.55 -11.42 -9.72
N VAL A 268 4.11 -11.21 -8.48
CA VAL A 268 4.93 -10.63 -7.41
C VAL A 268 4.95 -11.54 -6.20
N PRO A 269 6.13 -11.90 -5.67
CA PRO A 269 6.22 -12.58 -4.39
C PRO A 269 6.10 -11.61 -3.22
N THR A 270 5.25 -11.90 -2.24
CA THR A 270 5.22 -11.12 -1.00
C THR A 270 5.12 -12.05 0.19
N GLY A 271 6.15 -12.03 1.03
CA GLY A 271 6.15 -12.94 2.16
C GLY A 271 6.20 -14.40 1.71
N THR A 272 5.19 -15.17 2.13
CA THR A 272 4.98 -16.60 1.82
C THR A 272 4.00 -16.86 0.67
N ILE A 273 3.52 -15.80 0.01
CA ILE A 273 2.46 -15.86 -1.01
C ILE A 273 2.90 -15.17 -2.31
N SER A 274 2.11 -15.36 -3.37
CA SER A 274 2.29 -14.69 -4.68
C SER A 274 1.02 -13.98 -5.12
N LEU A 275 1.18 -12.83 -5.76
CA LEU A 275 0.10 -12.00 -6.28
C LEU A 275 0.23 -11.94 -7.80
N PHE A 276 -0.85 -12.22 -8.53
CA PHE A 276 -0.89 -12.09 -9.98
C PHE A 276 -1.87 -10.98 -10.38
N GLY A 277 -1.49 -10.19 -11.40
CA GLY A 277 -2.39 -9.25 -12.01
C GLY A 277 -1.72 -8.27 -12.96
N THR A 278 -2.44 -7.23 -13.40
CA THR A 278 -3.78 -6.80 -12.96
C THR A 278 -4.74 -6.70 -14.15
N THR A 279 -6.06 -6.81 -13.90
CA THR A 279 -7.09 -6.38 -14.86
C THR A 279 -7.09 -4.85 -15.02
N SER A 280 -7.77 -4.32 -16.03
CA SER A 280 -7.91 -2.88 -16.23
C SER A 280 -9.29 -2.54 -16.79
N GLU A 281 -10.04 -1.72 -16.06
CA GLU A 281 -11.38 -1.26 -16.43
C GLU A 281 -11.56 0.20 -16.01
N VAL A 282 -12.10 1.05 -16.90
CA VAL A 282 -12.48 2.42 -16.54
C VAL A 282 -13.82 2.39 -15.81
N VAL A 283 -13.89 3.05 -14.66
CA VAL A 283 -15.09 3.11 -13.80
C VAL A 283 -15.45 4.55 -13.48
N ASN A 284 -16.69 4.78 -13.02
CA ASN A 284 -17.17 6.13 -12.67
C ASN A 284 -17.16 6.43 -11.17
N ASP A 285 -17.12 5.39 -10.33
CA ASP A 285 -17.14 5.54 -8.87
C ASP A 285 -15.79 5.07 -8.26
N PRO A 286 -15.10 5.92 -7.47
CA PRO A 286 -13.87 5.56 -6.76
C PRO A 286 -14.00 4.35 -5.81
N SER A 287 -15.23 4.01 -5.41
CA SER A 287 -15.55 2.90 -4.51
C SER A 287 -15.74 1.56 -5.23
N THR A 288 -15.72 1.54 -6.57
CA THR A 288 -15.91 0.34 -7.41
C THR A 288 -14.76 -0.65 -7.24
N THR A 289 -14.84 -1.46 -6.19
CA THR A 289 -13.72 -2.29 -5.71
C THR A 289 -14.09 -3.77 -5.53
N GLN A 290 -15.31 -4.14 -5.94
CA GLN A 290 -15.74 -5.53 -6.02
C GLN A 290 -14.98 -6.26 -7.13
N VAL A 291 -14.51 -7.47 -6.82
CA VAL A 291 -13.94 -8.40 -7.81
C VAL A 291 -15.05 -9.32 -8.31
N ARG A 292 -15.26 -9.35 -9.63
CA ARG A 292 -16.27 -10.18 -10.28
C ARG A 292 -15.72 -11.58 -10.63
N PRO A 293 -16.55 -12.64 -10.65
CA PRO A 293 -16.10 -13.99 -10.98
C PRO A 293 -15.39 -14.11 -12.34
N GLU A 294 -15.82 -13.35 -13.35
CA GLU A 294 -15.19 -13.32 -14.66
C GLU A 294 -13.78 -12.72 -14.63
N GLU A 295 -13.52 -11.73 -13.77
CA GLU A 295 -12.17 -11.17 -13.58
C GLU A 295 -11.24 -12.20 -12.93
N ILE A 296 -11.77 -13.05 -12.06
CA ILE A 296 -11.01 -14.16 -11.47
C ILE A 296 -10.61 -15.15 -12.55
N GLN A 297 -11.56 -15.53 -13.41
CA GLN A 297 -11.28 -16.48 -14.50
C GLN A 297 -10.29 -15.88 -15.50
N GLU A 298 -10.46 -14.61 -15.87
CA GLU A 298 -9.51 -13.85 -16.71
C GLU A 298 -8.10 -13.84 -16.10
N LEU A 299 -7.99 -13.56 -14.80
CA LEU A 299 -6.69 -13.58 -14.11
C LEU A 299 -6.07 -14.98 -14.09
N LEU A 300 -6.85 -16.04 -13.91
CA LEU A 300 -6.34 -17.42 -13.95
C LEU A 300 -5.90 -17.84 -15.35
N ASP A 301 -6.70 -17.55 -16.37
CA ASP A 301 -6.39 -17.87 -17.78
C ASP A 301 -5.07 -17.22 -18.21
N ASN A 302 -4.88 -15.94 -17.87
CA ASN A 302 -3.65 -15.24 -18.21
C ASN A 302 -2.46 -15.61 -17.32
N ALA A 303 -2.69 -16.00 -16.05
CA ALA A 303 -1.63 -16.49 -15.18
C ALA A 303 -0.97 -17.74 -15.76
N GLU A 304 -1.75 -18.64 -16.38
CA GLU A 304 -1.24 -19.88 -17.00
C GLU A 304 -0.26 -19.64 -18.16
N ILE A 305 -0.36 -18.49 -18.83
CA ILE A 305 0.60 -18.11 -19.88
C ILE A 305 1.99 -17.85 -19.27
N LEU A 306 2.04 -17.22 -18.09
CA LEU A 306 3.28 -16.92 -17.38
C LEU A 306 3.76 -18.10 -16.53
N LEU A 307 2.83 -18.84 -15.94
CA LEU A 307 3.02 -19.89 -14.94
C LEU A 307 2.08 -21.07 -15.27
N PRO A 308 2.51 -22.04 -16.09
CA PRO A 308 1.63 -23.11 -16.58
C PRO A 308 0.89 -23.89 -15.48
N ASN A 309 1.46 -23.98 -14.27
CA ASN A 309 0.85 -24.66 -13.13
C ASN A 309 0.00 -23.75 -12.22
N ALA A 310 -0.30 -22.50 -12.60
CA ALA A 310 -0.95 -21.52 -11.73
C ALA A 310 -2.23 -22.05 -11.05
N ARG A 311 -3.08 -22.79 -11.77
CA ARG A 311 -4.32 -23.38 -11.23
C ARG A 311 -4.12 -24.50 -10.22
N SER A 312 -2.95 -25.12 -10.20
CA SER A 312 -2.63 -26.14 -9.19
C SER A 312 -2.45 -25.51 -7.81
N TYR A 313 -2.16 -24.21 -7.76
CA TYR A 313 -2.05 -23.45 -6.52
C TYR A 313 -3.40 -22.88 -6.11
N ARG A 314 -3.73 -23.06 -4.82
CA ARG A 314 -4.96 -22.48 -4.25
C ARG A 314 -4.87 -20.96 -4.23
N ALA A 315 -5.75 -20.30 -4.98
CA ALA A 315 -6.09 -18.90 -4.77
C ALA A 315 -6.95 -18.77 -3.51
N PHE A 316 -6.56 -17.88 -2.59
CA PHE A 316 -7.24 -17.75 -1.28
C PHE A 316 -7.80 -16.35 -1.02
N ARG A 317 -7.45 -15.37 -1.85
CA ARG A 317 -8.01 -14.02 -1.84
C ARG A 317 -7.98 -13.39 -3.23
N ALA A 318 -8.83 -12.39 -3.41
CA ALA A 318 -8.72 -11.39 -4.45
C ALA A 318 -9.11 -10.01 -3.92
N TRP A 319 -8.63 -8.95 -4.57
CA TRP A 319 -9.08 -7.57 -4.31
C TRP A 319 -9.01 -6.73 -5.58
N ALA A 320 -9.77 -5.64 -5.63
CA ALA A 320 -9.62 -4.61 -6.64
C ALA A 320 -9.35 -3.24 -6.01
N GLY A 321 -8.55 -2.43 -6.70
CA GLY A 321 -8.28 -1.04 -6.35
C GLY A 321 -8.57 -0.11 -7.52
N VAL A 322 -8.95 1.14 -7.23
CA VAL A 322 -9.21 2.17 -8.23
C VAL A 322 -8.06 3.16 -8.28
N ARG A 323 -7.52 3.40 -9.48
CA ARG A 323 -6.36 4.27 -9.71
C ARG A 323 -6.85 5.63 -10.21
N PRO A 324 -6.47 6.75 -9.57
CA PRO A 324 -6.77 8.09 -10.05
C PRO A 324 -5.73 8.55 -11.08
N LEU A 325 -6.12 8.72 -12.33
CA LEU A 325 -5.30 9.40 -13.34
C LEU A 325 -5.85 10.82 -13.53
N TYR A 326 -5.00 11.82 -13.37
CA TYR A 326 -5.40 13.19 -13.64
C TYR A 326 -5.65 13.38 -15.14
N LYS A 327 -6.80 13.94 -15.48
CA LYS A 327 -7.19 14.21 -16.87
C LYS A 327 -7.25 15.73 -17.08
N PRO A 328 -6.26 16.32 -17.75
CA PRO A 328 -6.30 17.74 -18.11
C PRO A 328 -7.54 18.08 -18.93
N ASP A 329 -7.99 19.32 -18.84
CA ASP A 329 -9.07 19.81 -19.69
C ASP A 329 -8.67 19.72 -21.17
N ASN A 330 -9.60 19.32 -22.02
CA ASN A 330 -9.39 19.10 -23.46
C ASN A 330 -8.33 18.03 -23.80
N TRP A 331 -8.06 17.07 -22.90
CA TRP A 331 -7.17 15.95 -23.22
C TRP A 331 -7.72 15.06 -24.36
N PRO A 332 -6.95 14.77 -25.42
CA PRO A 332 -7.41 13.92 -26.53
C PRO A 332 -7.78 12.51 -26.06
N SER A 333 -8.95 12.02 -26.48
CA SER A 333 -9.48 10.70 -26.05
C SER A 333 -8.67 9.51 -26.55
N ASP A 334 -7.87 9.70 -27.59
CA ASP A 334 -7.00 8.70 -28.21
C ASP A 334 -5.61 8.62 -27.58
N LYS A 335 -5.25 9.56 -26.68
CA LYS A 335 -3.94 9.60 -26.03
C LYS A 335 -3.99 9.00 -24.62
N PRO A 336 -3.06 8.08 -24.27
CA PRO A 336 -3.00 7.53 -22.93
C PRO A 336 -2.67 8.64 -21.92
N LEU A 337 -3.34 8.60 -20.76
CA LEU A 337 -3.03 9.50 -19.65
C LEU A 337 -1.67 9.18 -19.03
N SER A 338 -0.97 10.22 -18.58
CA SER A 338 0.31 10.06 -17.91
C SER A 338 0.14 9.32 -16.58
N ARG A 339 1.12 8.46 -16.26
CA ARG A 339 1.26 7.82 -14.94
C ARG A 339 1.93 8.73 -13.91
N ARG A 340 2.53 9.84 -14.35
CA ARG A 340 3.12 10.82 -13.44
C ARG A 340 2.05 11.46 -12.59
N HIS A 341 2.48 11.99 -11.46
CA HIS A 341 1.59 12.76 -10.62
C HIS A 341 1.34 14.14 -11.23
N SER A 342 0.26 14.77 -10.81
CA SER A 342 -0.10 16.14 -11.15
C SER A 342 -0.47 16.88 -9.87
N ILE A 343 0.00 18.12 -9.76
CA ILE A 343 -0.32 19.03 -8.69
C ILE A 343 -1.15 20.15 -9.28
N VAL A 344 -2.32 20.38 -8.69
CA VAL A 344 -3.20 21.50 -9.01
C VAL A 344 -3.12 22.48 -7.85
N ASN A 345 -2.55 23.67 -8.11
CA ASN A 345 -2.63 24.81 -7.22
C ASN A 345 -3.93 25.55 -7.48
N HIS A 346 -4.88 25.50 -6.54
CA HIS A 346 -6.18 26.16 -6.70
C HIS A 346 -6.11 27.67 -6.44
N GLY A 347 -4.97 28.20 -5.99
CA GLY A 347 -4.72 29.64 -5.96
C GLY A 347 -4.84 30.28 -7.35
N ASP A 348 -4.42 29.56 -8.39
CA ASP A 348 -4.56 30.00 -9.79
C ASP A 348 -6.04 30.07 -10.24
N ARG A 349 -6.95 29.50 -9.44
CA ARG A 349 -8.40 29.48 -9.63
C ARG A 349 -9.15 30.31 -8.58
N GLY A 350 -8.42 31.04 -7.72
CA GLY A 350 -9.00 31.95 -6.74
C GLY A 350 -9.20 31.35 -5.34
N ILE A 351 -8.62 30.18 -5.04
CA ILE A 351 -8.63 29.57 -3.69
C ILE A 351 -7.19 29.38 -3.19
N ASP A 352 -6.63 30.44 -2.62
CA ASP A 352 -5.30 30.43 -1.99
C ASP A 352 -5.20 29.35 -0.91
N GLY A 353 -4.07 28.65 -0.89
CA GLY A 353 -3.74 27.65 0.12
C GLY A 353 -4.41 26.29 -0.09
N PHE A 354 -5.17 26.10 -1.17
CA PHE A 354 -5.72 24.78 -1.51
C PHE A 354 -4.93 24.12 -2.64
N PHE A 355 -4.44 22.89 -2.39
CA PHE A 355 -3.69 22.10 -3.36
C PHE A 355 -4.32 20.72 -3.52
N THR A 356 -4.29 20.19 -4.73
CA THR A 356 -4.67 18.79 -5.00
C THR A 356 -3.52 18.06 -5.66
N ILE A 357 -3.21 16.87 -5.16
CA ILE A 357 -2.22 15.97 -5.76
C ILE A 357 -2.86 14.64 -6.15
N CYS A 358 -2.71 14.27 -7.42
CA CYS A 358 -3.31 13.07 -8.02
C CYS A 358 -2.33 12.38 -8.96
N GLY A 359 -2.62 11.13 -9.34
CA GLY A 359 -1.72 10.33 -10.16
C GLY A 359 -0.50 9.81 -9.39
N GLY A 360 0.55 9.48 -10.13
CA GLY A 360 1.77 8.90 -9.58
C GLY A 360 1.62 7.43 -9.19
N SER A 361 2.56 6.96 -8.37
CA SER A 361 2.60 5.58 -7.89
C SER A 361 3.04 5.53 -6.43
N LEU A 362 2.82 4.37 -5.78
CA LEU A 362 3.37 4.14 -4.45
C LEU A 362 4.91 4.28 -4.45
N THR A 363 5.60 3.88 -5.52
CA THR A 363 7.05 4.06 -5.63
C THR A 363 7.44 5.53 -5.61
N THR A 364 6.66 6.43 -6.20
CA THR A 364 7.01 7.85 -6.31
C THR A 364 6.36 8.72 -5.23
N HIS A 365 5.73 8.14 -4.21
CA HIS A 365 4.98 8.92 -3.20
C HIS A 365 5.86 9.95 -2.44
N ARG A 366 7.17 9.71 -2.31
CA ARG A 366 8.08 10.62 -1.59
C ARG A 366 8.55 11.77 -2.49
N SER A 367 8.91 11.55 -3.75
CA SER A 367 9.13 12.64 -4.72
C SER A 367 7.86 13.47 -4.94
N MET A 368 6.68 12.83 -5.00
CA MET A 368 5.39 13.52 -5.02
C MET A 368 5.21 14.46 -3.84
N ALA A 369 5.61 14.02 -2.64
CA ALA A 369 5.53 14.83 -1.42
C ALA A 369 6.52 16.00 -1.44
N GLU A 370 7.72 15.78 -1.95
CA GLU A 370 8.73 16.82 -2.16
C GLU A 370 8.23 17.90 -3.13
N ASP A 371 7.70 17.49 -4.30
CA ASP A 371 7.26 18.41 -5.35
C ASP A 371 6.10 19.31 -4.88
N ILE A 372 5.10 18.77 -4.17
CA ILE A 372 4.02 19.59 -3.62
C ILE A 372 4.49 20.43 -2.42
N GLY A 373 5.37 19.91 -1.58
CA GLY A 373 5.96 20.65 -0.47
C GLY A 373 6.75 21.87 -0.97
N ASP A 374 7.50 21.72 -2.06
CA ASP A 374 8.23 22.81 -2.72
C ASP A 374 7.28 23.88 -3.24
N GLN A 375 6.17 23.50 -3.87
CA GLN A 375 5.16 24.45 -4.34
C GLN A 375 4.46 25.18 -3.18
N ILE A 376 4.12 24.46 -2.11
CA ILE A 376 3.51 25.06 -0.91
C ILE A 376 4.47 26.07 -0.27
N CYS A 377 5.74 25.69 -0.05
CA CYS A 377 6.75 26.59 0.49
C CYS A 377 6.93 27.84 -0.40
N THR A 378 7.02 27.65 -1.71
CA THR A 378 7.10 28.75 -2.69
C THR A 378 5.90 29.70 -2.57
N SER A 379 4.67 29.16 -2.47
CA SER A 379 3.45 29.96 -2.35
C SER A 379 3.38 30.80 -1.05
N LEU A 380 4.11 30.38 -0.01
CA LEU A 380 4.21 31.07 1.27
C LEU A 380 5.46 31.97 1.38
N GLY A 381 6.31 32.03 0.34
CA GLY A 381 7.58 32.75 0.39
C GLY A 381 8.60 32.14 1.35
N LEU A 382 8.52 30.82 1.57
CA LEU A 382 9.43 30.07 2.44
C LEU A 382 10.50 29.35 1.60
N GLU A 383 11.76 29.44 2.00
CA GLU A 383 12.87 28.70 1.40
C GLU A 383 13.34 27.59 2.35
N VAL A 384 12.54 26.51 2.44
CA VAL A 384 12.86 25.34 3.28
C VAL A 384 13.04 24.12 2.38
N PRO A 385 14.26 23.56 2.24
CA PRO A 385 14.51 22.43 1.35
C PRO A 385 13.88 21.14 1.89
N CYS A 386 13.52 20.24 0.98
CA CYS A 386 13.14 18.88 1.34
C CYS A 386 14.33 18.12 1.95
N THR A 387 14.08 17.39 3.05
CA THR A 387 15.08 16.54 3.71
C THR A 387 14.59 15.10 3.88
N THR A 388 13.51 14.70 3.19
CA THR A 388 12.85 13.39 3.39
C THR A 388 13.71 12.21 2.98
N THR A 389 14.68 12.41 2.07
CA THR A 389 15.64 11.38 1.60
C THR A 389 16.76 11.12 2.59
N THR A 390 17.17 12.13 3.36
CA THR A 390 18.32 12.07 4.29
C THR A 390 17.91 11.95 5.74
N THR A 391 16.70 12.39 6.09
CA THR A 391 16.16 12.28 7.44
C THR A 391 15.56 10.88 7.65
N PRO A 392 16.07 10.06 8.58
CA PRO A 392 15.51 8.74 8.87
C PRO A 392 14.10 8.82 9.47
N LEU A 393 13.36 7.71 9.36
CA LEU A 393 12.09 7.53 10.09
C LEU A 393 12.36 7.32 11.59
N SER A 394 11.55 7.94 12.45
CA SER A 394 11.67 7.87 13.92
C SER A 394 11.58 6.45 14.47
N SER A 395 10.78 5.59 13.84
CA SER A 395 10.50 4.20 14.25
C SER A 395 11.28 3.16 13.42
N GLY A 396 12.49 3.52 12.95
CA GLY A 396 13.39 2.66 12.18
C GLY A 396 13.87 1.41 12.93
N MET A 397 12.98 0.49 13.26
CA MET A 397 13.33 -0.84 13.73
C MET A 397 13.84 -1.68 12.55
N LYS A 398 14.86 -2.50 12.81
CA LYS A 398 15.28 -3.56 11.88
C LYS A 398 14.07 -4.42 11.49
N PRO A 399 14.02 -4.97 10.26
CA PRO A 399 12.91 -5.81 9.81
C PRO A 399 12.66 -6.94 10.82
N LEU A 400 11.56 -6.81 11.57
CA LEU A 400 11.13 -7.82 12.53
C LEU A 400 10.64 -9.11 11.87
N TRP A 401 10.33 -9.05 10.57
CA TRP A 401 9.71 -10.16 9.84
C TRP A 401 10.27 -10.23 8.42
N ARG A 402 10.95 -11.34 8.11
CA ARG A 402 11.38 -11.72 6.76
C ARG A 402 11.15 -13.21 6.60
N PRO A 403 10.50 -13.69 5.52
CA PRO A 403 10.14 -15.10 5.38
C PRO A 403 11.32 -16.04 5.59
N ALA A 404 12.40 -15.83 4.83
CA ALA A 404 13.60 -16.68 4.91
C ALA A 404 14.24 -16.68 6.31
N GLN A 405 14.31 -15.52 6.97
CA GLN A 405 14.86 -15.43 8.32
C GLN A 405 13.95 -16.12 9.34
N ASN A 406 12.63 -16.00 9.19
CA ASN A 406 11.69 -16.65 10.09
C ASN A 406 11.74 -18.17 9.92
N PHE A 407 11.76 -18.69 8.69
CA PHE A 407 11.93 -20.12 8.42
C PHE A 407 13.25 -20.65 9.02
N HIS A 408 14.36 -19.96 8.78
CA HIS A 408 15.65 -20.32 9.39
C HIS A 408 15.63 -20.29 10.93
N ARG A 409 14.91 -19.33 11.53
CA ARG A 409 14.71 -19.29 12.99
C ARG A 409 13.94 -20.53 13.46
N ILE A 410 12.87 -20.95 12.76
CA ILE A 410 12.10 -22.17 13.10
C ILE A 410 13.01 -23.40 13.11
N GLU A 411 13.83 -23.56 12.08
CA GLU A 411 14.61 -24.78 11.86
C GLU A 411 15.77 -24.93 12.87
N HIS A 412 16.31 -23.82 13.37
CA HIS A 412 17.55 -23.81 14.15
C HIS A 412 17.40 -23.38 15.62
N ASP A 413 16.37 -22.64 15.99
CA ASP A 413 16.20 -22.13 17.35
C ASP A 413 15.21 -23.00 18.15
N LYS A 414 15.73 -23.74 19.14
CA LYS A 414 14.92 -24.59 20.04
C LYS A 414 13.94 -23.78 20.90
N GLN A 415 14.17 -22.48 21.10
CA GLN A 415 13.23 -21.60 21.80
C GLN A 415 12.07 -21.14 20.88
N PHE A 416 12.16 -21.38 19.57
CA PHE A 416 11.16 -21.01 18.57
C PHE A 416 9.95 -21.97 18.52
N LEU A 417 9.92 -23.04 19.33
CA LEU A 417 8.88 -24.09 19.32
C LEU A 417 7.45 -23.64 19.70
N ALA A 418 7.16 -22.34 19.79
CA ALA A 418 5.82 -21.81 20.05
C ALA A 418 5.36 -20.81 18.96
N PRO A 419 5.21 -21.25 17.69
CA PRO A 419 4.55 -20.44 16.68
C PRO A 419 3.10 -20.16 17.11
N VAL A 420 2.69 -18.90 16.98
CA VAL A 420 1.30 -18.47 17.19
C VAL A 420 0.60 -18.28 15.85
N CYS A 421 1.32 -17.89 14.80
CA CYS A 421 0.81 -17.91 13.43
C CYS A 421 1.76 -18.72 12.54
N GLU A 422 1.35 -19.93 12.18
CA GLU A 422 2.15 -20.87 11.39
C GLU A 422 2.31 -20.39 9.95
N CYS A 423 1.26 -19.85 9.33
CA CYS A 423 1.30 -19.40 7.94
C CYS A 423 2.28 -18.25 7.67
N GLU A 424 2.57 -17.46 8.71
CA GLU A 424 3.43 -16.29 8.64
C GLU A 424 4.64 -16.45 9.55
N SER A 425 4.85 -17.63 10.15
CA SER A 425 6.00 -17.91 11.02
C SER A 425 6.20 -16.87 12.14
N VAL A 426 5.09 -16.45 12.77
CA VAL A 426 5.08 -15.48 13.89
C VAL A 426 5.04 -16.23 15.22
N THR A 427 5.93 -15.89 16.14
CA THR A 427 6.04 -16.54 17.45
C THR A 427 5.33 -15.78 18.56
N HIS A 428 5.17 -16.46 19.70
CA HIS A 428 4.78 -15.82 20.95
C HIS A 428 5.68 -14.63 21.30
N GLN A 429 7.01 -14.78 21.18
CA GLN A 429 7.95 -13.71 21.53
C GLN A 429 7.79 -12.47 20.63
N ASP A 430 7.59 -12.67 19.33
CA ASP A 430 7.39 -11.55 18.40
C ASP A 430 6.14 -10.74 18.80
N ILE A 431 5.05 -11.42 19.21
CA ILE A 431 3.81 -10.79 19.66
C ILE A 431 3.99 -10.10 21.02
N THR A 432 4.56 -10.79 22.01
CA THR A 432 4.83 -10.21 23.33
C THR A 432 5.66 -8.95 23.23
N HIS A 433 6.70 -8.96 22.39
CA HIS A 433 7.53 -7.78 22.15
C HIS A 433 6.70 -6.59 21.63
N GLN A 434 5.76 -6.81 20.71
CA GLN A 434 4.88 -5.73 20.25
C GLN A 434 3.92 -5.24 21.34
N ILE A 435 3.33 -6.14 22.12
CA ILE A 435 2.42 -5.79 23.21
C ILE A 435 3.14 -4.95 24.29
N GLU A 436 4.37 -5.31 24.64
CA GLU A 436 5.16 -4.62 25.67
C GLU A 436 5.71 -3.26 25.22
N ASN A 437 5.96 -3.08 23.91
CA ASN A 437 6.67 -1.91 23.39
C ASN A 437 5.80 -0.98 22.51
N CYS A 438 4.56 -1.36 22.23
CA CYS A 438 3.64 -0.58 21.41
C CYS A 438 2.25 -0.52 22.07
N SER A 439 1.48 0.52 21.75
CA SER A 439 0.06 0.55 22.11
C SER A 439 -0.71 -0.37 21.17
N ILE A 440 -0.95 -1.60 21.61
CA ILE A 440 -1.77 -2.59 20.92
C ILE A 440 -3.19 -2.51 21.48
N ARG A 441 -4.17 -2.20 20.64
CA ARG A 441 -5.58 -2.09 21.03
C ARG A 441 -6.46 -3.14 20.37
N CYS A 442 -6.03 -3.67 19.24
CA CYS A 442 -6.77 -4.68 18.49
C CYS A 442 -5.85 -5.64 17.70
N LEU A 443 -6.41 -6.75 17.23
CA LEU A 443 -5.76 -7.72 16.37
C LEU A 443 -5.21 -7.08 15.10
N HIS A 444 -5.91 -6.09 14.54
CA HIS A 444 -5.45 -5.37 13.37
C HIS A 444 -4.12 -4.62 13.60
N ASP A 445 -3.81 -4.20 14.82
CA ASP A 445 -2.54 -3.56 15.15
C ASP A 445 -1.37 -4.53 15.00
N LEU A 446 -1.53 -5.75 15.50
CA LEU A 446 -0.55 -6.83 15.33
C LEU A 446 -0.56 -7.37 13.90
N ARG A 447 -1.70 -7.39 13.22
CA ARG A 447 -1.82 -7.74 11.79
C ARG A 447 -0.93 -6.86 10.92
N ARG A 448 -0.97 -5.54 11.15
CA ARG A 448 -0.18 -4.56 10.40
C ARG A 448 1.32 -4.67 10.72
N ARG A 449 1.70 -5.10 11.92
CA ARG A 449 3.10 -5.17 12.40
C ARG A 449 3.80 -6.50 12.11
N LEU A 450 3.07 -7.60 12.32
CA LEU A 450 3.60 -8.97 12.30
C LEU A 450 2.98 -9.83 11.21
N ARG A 451 2.04 -9.31 10.41
CA ARG A 451 1.31 -10.04 9.36
C ARG A 451 0.44 -11.20 9.86
N ILE A 452 0.11 -11.27 11.15
CA ILE A 452 -0.82 -12.30 11.65
C ILE A 452 -2.12 -12.31 10.80
N GLY A 453 -2.59 -13.50 10.40
CA GLY A 453 -3.78 -13.63 9.56
C GLY A 453 -3.67 -13.13 8.10
N PHE A 454 -2.48 -12.74 7.63
CA PHE A 454 -2.25 -12.50 6.18
C PHE A 454 -2.21 -13.80 5.38
N GLY A 455 -1.66 -14.86 5.99
CA GLY A 455 -1.43 -16.13 5.32
C GLY A 455 -2.71 -16.92 5.01
N PRO A 456 -2.59 -18.08 4.35
CA PRO A 456 -3.73 -18.75 3.70
C PRO A 456 -4.85 -19.21 4.64
N CYS A 457 -4.60 -19.36 5.95
CA CYS A 457 -5.65 -19.67 6.94
C CYS A 457 -6.51 -18.46 7.32
N GLN A 458 -6.12 -17.25 6.92
CA GLN A 458 -6.87 -16.01 7.16
C GLN A 458 -7.16 -15.74 8.63
N GLY A 459 -6.26 -16.14 9.53
CA GLY A 459 -6.43 -15.89 10.96
C GLY A 459 -7.18 -16.98 11.72
N THR A 460 -7.78 -17.94 11.02
CA THR A 460 -8.61 -19.02 11.61
C THR A 460 -7.99 -19.67 12.84
N PHE A 461 -6.68 -19.92 12.82
CA PHE A 461 -5.99 -20.62 13.90
C PHE A 461 -5.23 -19.70 14.86
N CYS A 462 -4.79 -18.52 14.40
CA CYS A 462 -3.93 -17.65 15.20
C CYS A 462 -4.72 -16.57 15.96
N ALA A 463 -5.87 -16.12 15.44
CA ALA A 463 -6.58 -14.96 15.98
C ALA A 463 -6.93 -15.13 17.46
N ASN A 464 -7.55 -16.26 17.84
CA ASN A 464 -7.95 -16.52 19.23
C ASN A 464 -6.76 -16.57 20.19
N ARG A 465 -5.64 -17.17 19.74
CA ARG A 465 -4.40 -17.24 20.52
C ARG A 465 -3.83 -15.84 20.74
N VAL A 466 -3.83 -14.99 19.71
CA VAL A 466 -3.37 -13.61 19.81
C VAL A 466 -4.30 -12.77 20.70
N ALA A 467 -5.62 -12.89 20.52
CA ALA A 467 -6.60 -12.17 21.33
C ALA A 467 -6.43 -12.50 22.82
N ALA A 468 -6.21 -13.77 23.15
CA ALA A 468 -5.91 -14.20 24.52
C ALA A 468 -4.60 -13.58 25.06
N MET A 469 -3.58 -13.37 24.21
CA MET A 469 -2.34 -12.69 24.61
C MET A 469 -2.56 -11.20 24.88
N ILE A 470 -3.38 -10.52 24.06
CA ILE A 470 -3.76 -9.11 24.30
C ILE A 470 -4.54 -9.00 25.60
N LEU A 471 -5.56 -9.83 25.79
CA LEU A 471 -6.43 -9.83 26.98
C LEU A 471 -5.66 -10.03 28.29
N ARG A 472 -4.60 -10.85 28.27
CA ARG A 472 -3.72 -11.04 29.45
C ARG A 472 -2.95 -9.78 29.84
N ASN A 473 -2.70 -8.89 28.89
CA ASN A 473 -1.99 -7.63 29.12
C ASN A 473 -2.94 -6.45 29.34
N ASP A 474 -4.13 -6.48 28.73
CA ASP A 474 -5.18 -5.48 28.88
C ASP A 474 -6.51 -6.17 29.18
N SER A 475 -6.92 -6.14 30.44
CA SER A 475 -8.21 -6.70 30.89
C SER A 475 -9.44 -5.97 30.36
N GLN A 476 -9.29 -4.76 29.79
CA GLN A 476 -10.39 -3.99 29.20
C GLN A 476 -10.62 -4.30 27.72
N TYR A 477 -9.74 -5.10 27.12
CA TYR A 477 -9.84 -5.50 25.72
C TYR A 477 -11.08 -6.39 25.47
N ASP A 478 -11.97 -5.93 24.60
CA ASP A 478 -13.10 -6.74 24.13
C ASP A 478 -12.64 -7.72 23.05
N ALA A 479 -12.24 -8.91 23.50
CA ALA A 479 -11.75 -9.95 22.61
C ALA A 479 -12.82 -10.47 21.64
N VAL A 480 -14.11 -10.43 22.01
CA VAL A 480 -15.19 -10.98 21.20
C VAL A 480 -15.47 -10.05 20.02
N GLU A 481 -15.66 -8.76 20.30
CA GLU A 481 -15.89 -7.73 19.28
C GLU A 481 -14.72 -7.67 18.28
N ASP A 482 -13.48 -7.69 18.79
CA ASP A 482 -12.30 -7.59 17.93
C ASP A 482 -12.05 -8.86 17.10
N LEU A 483 -12.34 -10.06 17.64
CA LEU A 483 -12.27 -11.30 16.86
C LEU A 483 -13.29 -11.33 15.73
N GLU A 484 -14.50 -10.87 15.98
CA GLU A 484 -15.56 -10.74 14.97
C GLU A 484 -15.15 -9.75 13.87
N ALA A 485 -14.72 -8.55 14.26
CA ALA A 485 -14.26 -7.52 13.33
C ALA A 485 -13.08 -8.02 12.48
N PHE A 486 -12.11 -8.66 13.12
CA PHE A 486 -10.95 -9.24 12.43
C PHE A 486 -11.38 -10.27 11.40
N TRP A 487 -12.23 -11.22 11.80
CA TRP A 487 -12.70 -12.29 10.94
C TRP A 487 -13.50 -11.78 9.74
N CYS A 488 -14.45 -10.86 9.96
CA CYS A 488 -15.23 -10.23 8.89
C CYS A 488 -14.31 -9.55 7.86
N GLU A 489 -13.32 -8.79 8.32
CA GLU A 489 -12.34 -8.14 7.44
C GLU A 489 -11.49 -9.15 6.66
N ARG A 490 -11.21 -10.34 7.22
CA ARG A 490 -10.53 -11.40 6.46
C ARG A 490 -11.43 -12.03 5.40
N LEU A 491 -12.67 -12.32 5.73
CA LEU A 491 -13.65 -12.91 4.82
C LEU A 491 -13.94 -12.06 3.59
N LYS A 492 -13.97 -10.72 3.73
CA LYS A 492 -14.20 -9.79 2.60
C LYS A 492 -13.32 -10.09 1.39
N GLY A 493 -12.03 -10.42 1.59
CA GLY A 493 -11.12 -10.74 0.49
C GLY A 493 -11.18 -12.19 0.03
N SER A 494 -11.62 -13.11 0.88
CA SER A 494 -11.66 -14.55 0.60
C SER A 494 -12.97 -15.01 -0.04
N LYS A 495 -14.06 -14.25 0.11
CA LYS A 495 -15.36 -14.59 -0.51
C LYS A 495 -15.28 -14.63 -2.04
N HIS A 496 -14.45 -13.78 -2.63
CA HIS A 496 -14.20 -13.75 -4.08
C HIS A 496 -13.52 -15.02 -4.60
N THR A 497 -12.93 -15.81 -3.70
CA THR A 497 -12.24 -17.05 -4.01
C THR A 497 -12.88 -18.29 -3.39
N ALA A 498 -14.17 -18.21 -3.02
CA ALA A 498 -14.88 -19.25 -2.29
C ALA A 498 -15.28 -20.48 -3.15
N TRP A 499 -14.32 -21.14 -3.78
CA TRP A 499 -14.50 -22.44 -4.45
C TRP A 499 -13.46 -23.47 -3.99
N GLY A 500 -13.73 -24.75 -4.25
CA GLY A 500 -12.79 -25.85 -4.00
C GLY A 500 -12.22 -25.89 -2.57
N GLN A 501 -10.89 -25.92 -2.45
CA GLN A 501 -10.21 -25.93 -1.15
C GLN A 501 -10.44 -24.65 -0.34
N GLN A 502 -10.60 -23.51 -0.99
CA GLN A 502 -10.80 -22.24 -0.29
C GLN A 502 -12.19 -22.14 0.34
N ALA A 503 -13.24 -22.64 -0.36
CA ALA A 503 -14.57 -22.78 0.23
C ALA A 503 -14.55 -23.64 1.50
N ARG A 504 -13.83 -24.77 1.46
CA ARG A 504 -13.66 -25.66 2.63
C ARG A 504 -12.94 -24.95 3.79
N GLN A 505 -11.92 -24.15 3.51
CA GLN A 505 -11.21 -23.36 4.52
C GLN A 505 -12.11 -22.29 5.15
N ILE A 506 -12.94 -21.60 4.35
CA ILE A 506 -13.90 -20.60 4.85
C ILE A 506 -14.93 -21.27 5.76
N LEU A 507 -15.48 -22.42 5.36
CA LEU A 507 -16.40 -23.20 6.19
C LEU A 507 -15.74 -23.67 7.49
N LEU A 508 -14.49 -24.15 7.42
CA LEU A 508 -13.74 -24.51 8.63
C LEU A 508 -13.54 -23.29 9.55
N SER A 509 -13.27 -22.12 8.98
CA SER A 509 -13.18 -20.88 9.74
C SER A 509 -14.50 -20.59 10.46
N ASP A 510 -15.62 -20.62 9.76
CA ASP A 510 -16.96 -20.44 10.32
C ASP A 510 -17.24 -21.40 11.48
N ILE A 511 -16.97 -22.69 11.29
CA ILE A 511 -17.15 -23.69 12.35
C ILE A 511 -16.24 -23.38 13.55
N VAL A 512 -14.97 -23.05 13.34
CA VAL A 512 -14.06 -22.71 14.44
C VAL A 512 -14.57 -21.50 15.22
N TYR A 513 -14.92 -20.40 14.56
CA TYR A 513 -15.42 -19.19 15.23
C TYR A 513 -16.75 -19.45 15.95
N ARG A 514 -17.68 -20.18 15.34
CA ARG A 514 -18.98 -20.52 15.93
C ARG A 514 -18.89 -21.45 17.13
N GLU A 515 -18.19 -22.56 16.98
CA GLU A 515 -18.15 -23.60 18.01
C GLU A 515 -17.20 -23.24 19.16
N THR A 516 -16.14 -22.46 18.91
CA THR A 516 -15.19 -22.09 19.97
C THR A 516 -15.51 -20.76 20.66
N LEU A 517 -16.16 -19.81 19.97
CA LEU A 517 -16.38 -18.46 20.51
C LEU A 517 -17.86 -18.05 20.56
N GLY A 518 -18.77 -18.85 20.00
CA GLY A 518 -20.18 -18.46 19.85
C GLY A 518 -20.41 -17.34 18.84
N LEU A 519 -19.37 -16.92 18.10
CA LEU A 519 -19.46 -15.87 17.08
C LEU A 519 -20.14 -16.40 15.83
N ARG A 520 -21.13 -15.68 15.31
CA ARG A 520 -21.84 -16.05 14.08
C ARG A 520 -21.63 -14.95 13.05
N LEU A 521 -21.41 -15.33 11.80
CA LEU A 521 -21.62 -14.40 10.69
C LEU A 521 -23.12 -14.12 10.66
N ASP A 522 -23.52 -12.90 11.02
CA ASP A 522 -24.84 -12.43 10.64
C ASP A 522 -24.78 -11.92 9.19
N ASP A 523 -25.91 -12.01 8.48
CA ASP A 523 -25.98 -11.57 7.08
C ASP A 523 -25.72 -10.05 6.94
N SER A 524 -25.88 -9.25 7.99
CA SER A 524 -25.62 -7.80 7.99
C SER A 524 -24.12 -7.46 8.04
N SER A 525 -23.29 -8.21 8.77
CA SER A 525 -21.85 -7.95 8.94
C SER A 525 -21.00 -8.46 7.78
N ALA A 526 -21.47 -9.50 7.06
CA ALA A 526 -20.80 -10.04 5.88
C ALA A 526 -21.17 -9.31 4.56
N LEU A 527 -22.38 -8.71 4.49
CA LEU A 527 -22.90 -8.04 3.29
C LEU A 527 -22.77 -6.52 3.30
N SER A 528 -22.50 -5.87 4.44
CA SER A 528 -22.28 -4.41 4.51
C SER A 528 -20.89 -4.00 4.01
N GLY A 529 -20.57 -4.33 2.76
CA GLY A 529 -19.65 -3.51 1.97
C GLY A 529 -20.45 -2.32 1.44
N ASN A 530 -20.63 -1.28 2.26
CA ASN A 530 -21.38 -0.05 1.95
C ASN A 530 -22.78 -0.26 1.33
N SER A 531 -23.78 -0.37 2.20
CA SER A 531 -25.13 0.13 1.92
C SER A 531 -25.69 0.75 3.20
N HIS A 532 -25.21 1.96 3.51
CA HIS A 532 -26.00 2.90 4.30
C HIS A 532 -26.48 3.97 3.33
N GLU A 533 -27.56 3.64 2.60
CA GLU A 533 -28.48 4.62 2.02
C GLU A 533 -29.75 4.57 2.87
N GLU A 534 -29.92 5.58 3.72
CA GLU A 534 -31.14 6.40 3.77
C GLU A 534 -30.75 7.83 3.44
#